data_AF-A0A662XNY6-F1
#
_entry.id   AF-A0A662XNY6-F1
#
_cell.length_a   1.000
_cell.length_b   1.000
_cell.length_c   1.000
_cell.angle_alpha   90.00
_cell.angle_beta   90.00
_cell.angle_gamma   90.00
#
_symmetry.space_group_name_H-M   'P 1'
#
loop_
_entity.id
_entity.type
_entity.pdbx_description
1 polymer ?
#
loop_
_entity_poly.entity_id
_entity_poly.type
_entity_poly.pdbx_seq_one_letter_code
_entity_poly.pdbx_strand_id
1 'polypeptide(L)'
;MRSVRLVLLVAAVAWEFVPQLAGAESASYCVKWRATARCDPHGVREPANDAACSTRIASGSSGFCECEDRRRVREVECDHHLFTCEEACAEDSSAELTCTSGFEHVTCGSSIKLVHEASRFRLHSHEIAYGGGSGQQSVTAHVSRNDVNSYWLVKEGDSEAVCEVGTPVACGASVRLEHIQTRRNLHTHNFKAPLTSKHLEVSAFGVAGEGDAMDSWVVECQENMQCTAADQCEDDGLWKRGELVRLRSRATNQLLLTSALARFDDSNCPRCPINGQQEVSATSARSDDTLWFAGEGIYVTE
;
A
#
# COMPACT_ATOMS: atom_id res chain seq x y z
N MET A 1 -26.00 -92.63 1.97
CA MET A 1 -24.72 -92.84 1.25
C MET A 1 -24.07 -91.47 1.01
N ARG A 2 -22.99 -91.17 1.74
CA ARG A 2 -21.66 -90.74 1.23
C ARG A 2 -21.73 -89.65 0.13
N SER A 3 -21.49 -88.39 0.51
CA SER A 3 -20.20 -87.66 0.38
C SER A 3 -19.85 -87.26 -1.05
N VAL A 4 -19.76 -85.95 -1.34
CA VAL A 4 -18.57 -85.31 -1.93
C VAL A 4 -18.52 -83.85 -1.44
N ARG A 5 -17.36 -83.47 -0.89
CA ARG A 5 -16.97 -82.09 -0.52
C ARG A 5 -16.55 -81.32 -1.77
N LEU A 6 -16.94 -80.05 -1.87
CA LEU A 6 -16.25 -79.08 -2.71
C LEU A 6 -15.78 -77.93 -1.82
N VAL A 7 -14.46 -77.82 -1.67
CA VAL A 7 -13.79 -76.72 -0.97
C VAL A 7 -13.60 -75.61 -1.98
N LEU A 8 -14.15 -74.43 -1.70
CA LEU A 8 -13.90 -73.20 -2.44
C LEU A 8 -13.32 -72.17 -1.48
N LEU A 9 -12.00 -71.97 -1.59
CA LEU A 9 -11.29 -70.80 -1.07
C LEU A 9 -11.68 -69.60 -1.93
N VAL A 10 -12.18 -68.53 -1.29
CA VAL A 10 -12.19 -67.19 -1.90
C VAL A 10 -11.69 -66.20 -0.85
N ALA A 11 -10.70 -65.42 -1.28
CA ALA A 11 -9.83 -64.58 -0.47
C ALA A 11 -10.55 -63.42 0.22
N ALA A 12 -10.14 -63.14 1.47
CA ALA A 12 -10.46 -61.89 2.15
C ALA A 12 -9.71 -60.74 1.44
N VAL A 13 -10.45 -59.83 0.82
CA VAL A 13 -9.90 -58.58 0.30
C VAL A 13 -9.95 -57.57 1.44
N ALA A 14 -8.78 -57.27 2.00
CA ALA A 14 -8.61 -56.17 2.95
C ALA A 14 -8.89 -54.85 2.21
N TRP A 15 -9.89 -54.10 2.68
CA TRP A 15 -10.05 -52.70 2.30
C TRP A 15 -9.08 -51.86 3.11
N GLU A 16 -7.93 -51.57 2.53
CA GLU A 16 -7.03 -50.53 3.02
C GLU A 16 -7.73 -49.18 2.82
N PHE A 17 -8.10 -48.54 3.93
CA PHE A 17 -8.46 -47.14 3.97
C PHE A 17 -7.23 -46.32 3.57
N VAL A 18 -7.21 -45.84 2.33
CA VAL A 18 -6.28 -44.77 1.92
C VAL A 18 -6.87 -43.46 2.43
N PRO A 19 -6.23 -42.75 3.39
CA PRO A 19 -6.65 -41.40 3.70
C PRO A 19 -6.22 -40.53 2.53
N GLN A 20 -7.19 -40.02 1.79
CA GLN A 20 -6.96 -38.99 0.79
C GLN A 20 -6.47 -37.75 1.52
N LEU A 21 -5.16 -37.47 1.42
CA LEU A 21 -4.57 -36.18 1.74
C LEU A 21 -5.32 -35.15 0.90
N ALA A 22 -6.22 -34.40 1.54
CA ALA A 22 -6.70 -33.14 1.02
C ALA A 22 -5.48 -32.21 0.96
N GLY A 23 -4.83 -32.17 -0.20
CA GLY A 23 -3.96 -31.06 -0.54
C GLY A 23 -4.84 -29.82 -0.55
N ALA A 24 -4.66 -28.95 0.43
CA ALA A 24 -5.14 -27.58 0.32
C ALA A 24 -4.42 -27.01 -0.91
N GLU A 25 -5.15 -26.85 -2.02
CA GLU A 25 -4.71 -26.00 -3.11
C GLU A 25 -4.63 -24.58 -2.55
N SER A 26 -3.44 -24.21 -2.09
CA SER A 26 -3.05 -22.81 -1.97
C SER A 26 -2.97 -22.29 -3.40
N ALA A 27 -4.07 -21.72 -3.88
CA ALA A 27 -4.05 -20.90 -5.07
C ALA A 27 -3.17 -19.68 -4.75
N SER A 28 -1.89 -19.77 -5.07
CA SER A 28 -0.99 -18.61 -5.00
C SER A 28 -1.41 -17.67 -6.12
N TYR A 29 -2.29 -16.72 -5.80
CA TYR A 29 -2.83 -15.81 -6.78
C TYR A 29 -1.78 -14.77 -7.20
N CYS A 30 -0.97 -15.14 -8.18
CA CYS A 30 -0.06 -14.25 -8.89
C CYS A 30 -0.79 -13.56 -10.04
N VAL A 31 -0.59 -12.25 -10.20
CA VAL A 31 -1.14 -11.46 -11.30
C VAL A 31 -0.18 -11.51 -12.50
N LYS A 32 1.06 -11.00 -12.34
CA LYS A 32 2.14 -11.06 -13.35
C LYS A 32 3.46 -10.42 -12.86
N TRP A 33 4.52 -10.55 -13.64
CA TRP A 33 5.73 -9.73 -13.54
C TRP A 33 5.52 -8.33 -14.14
N ARG A 34 5.98 -7.31 -13.42
CA ARG A 34 5.90 -5.91 -13.80
C ARG A 34 7.31 -5.33 -13.98
N ALA A 35 7.72 -5.12 -15.24
CA ALA A 35 9.05 -4.60 -15.57
C ALA A 35 9.20 -3.08 -15.31
N THR A 36 10.38 -2.66 -14.89
CA THR A 36 10.72 -1.25 -14.66
C THR A 36 12.05 -0.89 -15.30
N ALA A 37 12.20 0.38 -15.63
CA ALA A 37 13.38 0.93 -16.29
C ALA A 37 14.53 1.19 -15.30
N ARG A 38 15.74 1.33 -15.86
CA ARG A 38 16.96 1.81 -15.18
C ARG A 38 17.46 0.93 -14.02
N CYS A 39 17.23 -0.38 -14.10
CA CYS A 39 17.63 -1.33 -13.07
C CYS A 39 17.08 -0.98 -11.68
N ASP A 40 15.96 -0.25 -11.61
CA ASP A 40 15.32 0.19 -10.37
C ASP A 40 13.91 -0.42 -10.30
N PRO A 41 13.61 -1.30 -9.32
CA PRO A 41 12.27 -1.89 -9.16
C PRO A 41 11.15 -0.87 -8.87
N HIS A 42 11.51 0.36 -8.51
CA HIS A 42 10.59 1.50 -8.33
C HIS A 42 10.70 2.54 -9.45
N GLY A 43 11.45 2.21 -10.50
CA GLY A 43 11.62 3.03 -11.69
C GLY A 43 10.36 3.14 -12.54
N VAL A 44 10.49 3.83 -13.68
CA VAL A 44 9.40 4.01 -14.64
C VAL A 44 8.93 2.66 -15.16
N ARG A 45 7.63 2.44 -15.24
CA ARG A 45 7.03 1.20 -15.74
C ARG A 45 7.35 0.98 -17.21
N GLU A 46 7.67 -0.27 -17.57
CA GLU A 46 7.88 -0.72 -18.96
C GLU A 46 6.88 -1.84 -19.32
N PRO A 47 5.59 -1.52 -19.58
CA PRO A 47 4.55 -2.53 -19.75
C PRO A 47 4.79 -3.51 -20.90
N ALA A 48 5.58 -3.11 -21.91
CA ALA A 48 5.98 -3.97 -23.03
C ALA A 48 6.87 -5.16 -22.60
N ASN A 49 7.50 -5.07 -21.43
CA ASN A 49 8.42 -6.07 -20.86
C ASN A 49 7.78 -6.85 -19.69
N ASP A 50 6.48 -6.64 -19.40
CA ASP A 50 5.75 -7.44 -18.41
C ASP A 50 5.71 -8.92 -18.85
N ALA A 51 5.71 -9.86 -17.89
CA ALA A 51 5.77 -11.29 -18.17
C ALA A 51 4.76 -12.08 -17.34
N ALA A 52 4.33 -13.24 -17.83
CA ALA A 52 3.41 -14.13 -17.11
C ALA A 52 4.05 -14.68 -15.82
N CYS A 53 3.21 -15.11 -14.87
CA CYS A 53 3.65 -15.60 -13.56
C CYS A 53 4.63 -16.78 -13.61
N SER A 54 4.43 -17.69 -14.58
CA SER A 54 5.27 -18.87 -14.80
C SER A 54 6.55 -18.57 -15.61
N THR A 55 6.71 -17.34 -16.12
CA THR A 55 7.91 -16.96 -16.86
C THR A 55 9.09 -16.81 -15.90
N ARG A 56 10.22 -17.43 -16.25
CA ARG A 56 11.48 -17.25 -15.50
C ARG A 56 12.09 -15.90 -15.80
N ILE A 57 12.16 -15.04 -14.78
CA ILE A 57 12.79 -13.72 -14.88
C ILE A 57 14.29 -13.90 -14.69
N ALA A 58 15.07 -13.56 -15.72
CA ALA A 58 16.53 -13.66 -15.69
C ALA A 58 17.18 -12.33 -15.30
N SER A 59 18.44 -12.39 -14.85
CA SER A 59 19.24 -11.18 -14.62
C SER A 59 19.30 -10.30 -15.88
N GLY A 60 19.34 -8.99 -15.67
CA GLY A 60 19.35 -7.97 -16.72
C GLY A 60 18.04 -7.19 -16.84
N SER A 61 17.00 -7.57 -16.09
CA SER A 61 15.73 -6.85 -15.97
C SER A 61 15.46 -6.44 -14.52
N SER A 62 14.91 -5.24 -14.32
CA SER A 62 14.37 -4.82 -13.02
C SER A 62 12.85 -4.83 -13.02
N GLY A 63 12.27 -4.94 -11.82
CA GLY A 63 10.83 -4.93 -11.65
C GLY A 63 10.39 -5.62 -10.37
N PHE A 64 9.14 -6.07 -10.36
CA PHE A 64 8.53 -6.75 -9.22
C PHE A 64 7.44 -7.73 -9.67
N CYS A 65 7.12 -8.68 -8.79
CA CYS A 65 5.96 -9.55 -8.96
C CYS A 65 4.74 -8.92 -8.32
N GLU A 66 3.65 -8.81 -9.09
CA GLU A 66 2.34 -8.43 -8.59
C GLU A 66 1.54 -9.69 -8.27
N CYS A 67 1.06 -9.77 -7.03
CA CYS A 67 0.13 -10.79 -6.55
C CYS A 67 -1.25 -10.15 -6.31
N GLU A 68 -2.25 -10.95 -5.98
CA GLU A 68 -3.57 -10.43 -5.55
C GLU A 68 -3.46 -9.47 -4.36
N ASP A 69 -4.54 -8.71 -4.15
CA ASP A 69 -4.66 -7.63 -3.15
C ASP A 69 -3.62 -6.51 -3.31
N ARG A 70 -3.20 -6.25 -4.57
CA ARG A 70 -2.20 -5.22 -4.92
C ARG A 70 -0.87 -5.42 -4.19
N ARG A 71 -0.55 -6.65 -3.78
CA ARG A 71 0.73 -6.99 -3.14
C ARG A 71 1.83 -7.03 -4.19
N ARG A 72 2.95 -6.38 -3.86
CA ARG A 72 4.19 -6.45 -4.63
C ARG A 72 5.23 -7.24 -3.85
N VAL A 73 5.80 -8.25 -4.48
CA VAL A 73 6.83 -9.12 -3.89
C VAL A 73 8.01 -9.22 -4.85
N ARG A 74 9.15 -9.70 -4.33
CA ARG A 74 10.38 -9.92 -5.12
C ARG A 74 10.75 -8.71 -6.00
N GLU A 75 10.82 -7.55 -5.36
CA GLU A 75 11.27 -6.30 -5.98
C GLU A 75 12.78 -6.40 -6.23
N VAL A 76 13.21 -6.39 -7.49
CA VAL A 76 14.61 -6.64 -7.87
C VAL A 76 15.15 -5.60 -8.84
N GLU A 77 16.42 -5.26 -8.65
CA GLU A 77 17.26 -4.55 -9.63
C GLU A 77 17.70 -5.51 -10.73
N CYS A 78 18.55 -5.10 -11.68
CA CYS A 78 19.00 -5.99 -12.77
C CYS A 78 19.88 -7.17 -12.32
N ASP A 79 20.53 -7.08 -11.16
CA ASP A 79 21.38 -8.13 -10.61
C ASP A 79 20.59 -9.02 -9.63
N HIS A 80 20.02 -10.11 -10.15
CA HIS A 80 19.30 -11.08 -9.35
C HIS A 80 19.37 -12.49 -9.96
N HIS A 81 19.23 -13.51 -9.12
CA HIS A 81 19.10 -14.90 -9.58
C HIS A 81 17.74 -15.13 -10.24
N LEU A 82 17.66 -16.18 -11.08
CA LEU A 82 16.41 -16.52 -11.75
C LEU A 82 15.33 -16.91 -10.75
N PHE A 83 14.10 -16.45 -10.96
CA PHE A 83 12.91 -16.82 -10.19
C PHE A 83 11.64 -16.72 -11.05
N THR A 84 10.52 -17.23 -10.54
CA THR A 84 9.18 -17.01 -11.10
C THR A 84 8.31 -16.22 -10.12
N CYS A 85 7.33 -15.48 -10.63
CA CYS A 85 6.41 -14.74 -9.76
C CYS A 85 5.41 -15.65 -9.04
N GLU A 86 5.10 -16.80 -9.62
CA GLU A 86 4.28 -17.83 -8.97
C GLU A 86 4.93 -18.31 -7.65
N GLU A 87 6.22 -18.68 -7.69
CA GLU A 87 6.98 -19.06 -6.49
C GLU A 87 7.08 -17.91 -5.49
N ALA A 88 7.40 -16.70 -5.97
CA ALA A 88 7.55 -15.54 -5.09
C ALA A 88 6.25 -15.15 -4.37
N CYS A 89 5.10 -15.22 -5.06
CA CYS A 89 3.80 -14.95 -4.45
C CYS A 89 3.36 -16.05 -3.47
N ALA A 90 3.78 -17.31 -3.70
CA ALA A 90 3.51 -18.43 -2.81
C ALA A 90 4.36 -18.43 -1.53
N GLU A 91 5.61 -17.95 -1.59
CA GLU A 91 6.47 -17.84 -0.40
C GLU A 91 5.96 -16.75 0.56
N ASP A 92 5.52 -15.61 0.01
CA ASP A 92 5.04 -14.45 0.76
C ASP A 92 3.63 -14.64 1.36
N SER A 93 2.80 -15.54 0.81
CA SER A 93 1.46 -15.84 1.33
C SER A 93 1.48 -16.55 2.69
N SER A 94 2.63 -17.05 3.16
CA SER A 94 2.75 -17.65 4.49
C SER A 94 2.57 -16.64 5.65
N ALA A 95 2.49 -15.34 5.34
CA ALA A 95 2.19 -14.26 6.28
C ALA A 95 0.76 -13.67 6.12
N GLU A 96 -0.14 -14.37 5.43
CA GLU A 96 -1.49 -13.88 5.10
C GLU A 96 -2.30 -13.53 6.36
N LEU A 97 -2.31 -12.22 6.67
CA LEU A 97 -3.37 -11.56 7.40
C LEU A 97 -4.59 -11.54 6.48
N THR A 98 -5.32 -12.65 6.40
CA THR A 98 -6.73 -12.59 6.00
C THR A 98 -7.36 -11.46 6.81
N CYS A 99 -7.93 -10.44 6.16
CA CYS A 99 -8.70 -9.41 6.86
C CYS A 99 -9.80 -10.13 7.63
N THR A 100 -9.57 -10.39 8.92
CA THR A 100 -10.55 -11.01 9.79
C THR A 100 -11.81 -10.16 9.71
N SER A 101 -12.97 -10.79 9.53
CA SER A 101 -14.25 -10.08 9.47
C SER A 101 -14.32 -9.03 10.57
N GLY A 102 -14.49 -7.75 10.20
CA GLY A 102 -14.46 -6.61 11.11
C GLY A 102 -13.34 -5.58 10.88
N PHE A 103 -12.25 -5.92 10.17
CA PHE A 103 -11.14 -4.99 9.87
C PHE A 103 -11.09 -4.54 8.40
N GLU A 104 -12.26 -4.46 7.77
CA GLU A 104 -12.41 -4.15 6.34
C GLU A 104 -12.23 -2.65 6.06
N HIS A 105 -12.45 -1.79 7.05
CA HIS A 105 -12.45 -0.34 6.90
C HIS A 105 -11.34 0.33 7.71
N VAL A 106 -10.90 1.48 7.22
CA VAL A 106 -10.10 2.43 7.99
C VAL A 106 -11.03 3.13 8.98
N THR A 107 -10.67 3.14 10.25
CA THR A 107 -11.48 3.72 11.32
C THR A 107 -10.74 4.86 12.02
N CYS A 108 -11.50 5.75 12.66
CA CYS A 108 -10.94 6.76 13.54
C CYS A 108 -10.11 6.13 14.67
N GLY A 109 -8.94 6.69 14.97
CA GLY A 109 -8.00 6.14 15.95
C GLY A 109 -7.08 5.03 15.42
N SER A 110 -7.29 4.56 14.18
CA SER A 110 -6.37 3.62 13.54
C SER A 110 -5.03 4.28 13.20
N SER A 111 -3.95 3.50 13.31
CA SER A 111 -2.60 3.91 12.93
C SER A 111 -2.21 3.24 11.62
N ILE A 112 -2.23 3.99 10.52
CA ILE A 112 -2.06 3.46 9.16
C ILE A 112 -0.70 3.85 8.55
N LYS A 113 -0.25 3.08 7.57
CA LYS A 113 0.75 3.51 6.60
C LYS A 113 0.04 3.78 5.28
N LEU A 114 0.17 5.01 4.80
CA LEU A 114 -0.38 5.39 3.52
C LEU A 114 0.65 5.06 2.43
N VAL A 115 0.33 4.12 1.55
CA VAL A 115 1.24 3.61 0.52
C VAL A 115 0.88 4.22 -0.82
N HIS A 116 1.86 4.82 -1.50
CA HIS A 116 1.67 5.34 -2.85
C HIS A 116 1.55 4.21 -3.86
N GLU A 117 0.55 4.23 -4.73
CA GLU A 117 0.25 3.08 -5.59
C GLU A 117 1.35 2.78 -6.62
N ALA A 118 1.86 3.81 -7.31
CA ALA A 118 2.83 3.60 -8.39
C ALA A 118 4.22 3.21 -7.86
N SER A 119 4.75 3.95 -6.88
CA SER A 119 6.11 3.72 -6.36
C SER A 119 6.17 2.72 -5.20
N ARG A 120 5.05 2.49 -4.50
CA ARG A 120 4.98 1.79 -3.21
C ARG A 120 5.78 2.44 -2.10
N PHE A 121 6.10 3.72 -2.21
CA PHE A 121 6.72 4.41 -1.08
C PHE A 121 5.63 4.75 -0.06
N ARG A 122 5.96 4.69 1.23
CA ARG A 122 5.03 5.03 2.31
C ARG A 122 5.19 6.49 2.70
N LEU A 123 4.07 7.18 2.93
CA LEU A 123 4.07 8.51 3.50
C LEU A 123 4.87 8.50 4.82
N HIS A 124 5.78 9.45 4.95
CA HIS A 124 6.83 9.42 5.96
C HIS A 124 7.17 10.84 6.42
N SER A 125 7.56 10.98 7.68
CA SER A 125 8.10 12.25 8.20
C SER A 125 9.20 11.96 9.22
N HIS A 126 9.91 12.99 9.68
CA HIS A 126 11.07 12.86 10.57
C HIS A 126 11.43 14.23 11.15
N GLU A 127 12.35 14.29 12.11
CA GLU A 127 12.78 15.56 12.75
C GLU A 127 13.70 16.44 11.89
N ILE A 128 13.59 16.36 10.57
CA ILE A 128 14.31 17.21 9.62
C ILE A 128 13.29 18.21 9.05
N ALA A 129 13.70 19.47 8.94
CA ALA A 129 12.88 20.53 8.36
C ALA A 129 13.35 20.88 6.95
N TYR A 130 12.45 21.42 6.14
CA TYR A 130 12.85 21.97 4.84
C TYR A 130 13.82 23.14 5.03
N GLY A 131 14.89 23.18 4.24
CA GLY A 131 15.85 24.29 4.23
C GLY A 131 15.37 25.54 3.47
N GLY A 132 14.15 25.49 2.91
CA GLY A 132 13.50 26.55 2.17
C GLY A 132 11.98 26.46 2.33
N GLY A 133 11.24 27.20 1.50
CA GLY A 133 9.78 27.20 1.58
C GLY A 133 9.30 27.72 2.93
N SER A 134 8.50 26.91 3.64
CA SER A 134 7.98 27.28 4.95
C SER A 134 8.95 27.10 6.12
N GLY A 135 10.02 26.31 5.93
CA GLY A 135 10.92 25.90 7.01
C GLY A 135 10.31 24.91 8.02
N GLN A 136 9.14 24.34 7.72
CA GLN A 136 8.47 23.36 8.57
C GLN A 136 9.09 21.95 8.42
N GLN A 137 8.66 21.02 9.27
CA GLN A 137 9.11 19.63 9.23
C GLN A 137 8.78 18.99 7.87
N SER A 138 9.75 18.30 7.27
CA SER A 138 9.59 17.70 5.95
C SER A 138 8.71 16.44 5.98
N VAL A 139 7.97 16.25 4.90
CA VAL A 139 7.19 15.04 4.62
C VAL A 139 7.66 14.48 3.30
N THR A 140 7.96 13.20 3.30
CA THR A 140 8.52 12.48 2.16
C THR A 140 7.77 11.17 1.95
N ALA A 141 8.07 10.46 0.87
CA ALA A 141 7.72 9.07 0.74
C ALA A 141 9.00 8.22 0.92
N HIS A 142 8.90 7.16 1.73
CA HIS A 142 10.01 6.30 2.12
C HIS A 142 9.82 4.87 1.63
N VAL A 143 10.89 4.22 1.17
CA VAL A 143 10.83 2.88 0.58
C VAL A 143 10.65 1.77 1.63
N SER A 144 11.21 1.95 2.82
CA SER A 144 11.23 0.89 3.85
C SER A 144 9.81 0.58 4.33
N ARG A 145 9.43 -0.70 4.23
CA ARG A 145 8.14 -1.20 4.73
C ARG A 145 8.07 -1.17 6.25
N ASN A 146 9.19 -1.40 6.93
CA ASN A 146 9.24 -1.60 8.39
C ASN A 146 9.69 -0.35 9.15
N ASP A 147 9.53 0.83 8.56
CA ASP A 147 9.84 2.09 9.24
C ASP A 147 8.71 2.50 10.20
N VAL A 148 9.09 2.94 11.39
CA VAL A 148 8.16 3.44 12.42
C VAL A 148 7.71 4.89 12.15
N ASN A 149 8.49 5.64 11.38
CA ASN A 149 8.18 7.01 10.96
C ASN A 149 7.21 7.07 9.76
N SER A 150 6.68 5.91 9.35
CA SER A 150 5.64 5.82 8.31
C SER A 150 4.24 5.64 8.89
N TYR A 151 4.08 5.63 10.22
CA TYR A 151 2.77 5.51 10.86
C TYR A 151 2.11 6.88 11.08
N TRP A 152 0.85 6.96 10.68
CA TRP A 152 -0.02 8.11 10.82
C TRP A 152 -1.31 7.72 11.53
N LEU A 153 -1.67 8.46 12.56
CA LEU A 153 -2.92 8.30 13.29
C LEU A 153 -4.04 9.03 12.54
N VAL A 154 -5.14 8.33 12.29
CA VAL A 154 -6.34 8.90 11.67
C VAL A 154 -7.21 9.57 12.72
N LYS A 155 -7.52 10.86 12.52
CA LYS A 155 -8.35 11.70 13.39
C LYS A 155 -9.39 12.45 12.58
N GLU A 156 -10.36 13.04 13.26
CA GLU A 156 -11.35 13.95 12.69
C GLU A 156 -10.71 15.18 12.02
N GLY A 157 -11.42 15.78 11.07
CA GLY A 157 -11.05 17.05 10.47
C GLY A 157 -10.95 18.19 11.50
N ASP A 158 -10.24 19.26 11.14
CA ASP A 158 -10.20 20.46 11.97
C ASP A 158 -11.61 21.05 12.15
N SER A 159 -11.90 21.48 13.38
CA SER A 159 -13.20 22.02 13.78
C SER A 159 -14.39 21.06 13.58
N GLU A 160 -14.14 19.76 13.41
CA GLU A 160 -15.18 18.71 13.41
C GLU A 160 -15.35 18.10 14.81
N ALA A 161 -16.45 17.37 15.02
CA ALA A 161 -16.65 16.65 16.27
C ALA A 161 -15.60 15.54 16.40
N VAL A 162 -15.06 15.37 17.61
CA VAL A 162 -14.14 14.27 17.92
C VAL A 162 -14.80 12.95 17.54
N CYS A 163 -14.17 12.20 16.65
CA CYS A 163 -14.69 10.91 16.23
C CYS A 163 -14.46 9.84 17.32
N GLU A 164 -15.43 8.94 17.46
CA GLU A 164 -15.28 7.79 18.36
C GLU A 164 -14.27 6.82 17.76
N VAL A 165 -13.36 6.30 18.60
CA VAL A 165 -12.34 5.37 18.17
C VAL A 165 -13.00 4.06 17.73
N GLY A 166 -12.63 3.56 16.55
CA GLY A 166 -13.26 2.37 15.95
C GLY A 166 -14.36 2.69 14.93
N THR A 167 -14.87 3.93 14.89
CA THR A 167 -15.87 4.32 13.88
C THR A 167 -15.27 4.34 12.47
N PRO A 168 -15.88 3.66 11.48
CA PRO A 168 -15.43 3.67 10.08
C PRO A 168 -15.43 5.07 9.47
N VAL A 169 -14.39 5.39 8.70
CA VAL A 169 -14.29 6.67 7.99
C VAL A 169 -15.07 6.59 6.68
N ALA A 170 -16.02 7.50 6.47
CA ALA A 170 -16.77 7.58 5.23
C ALA A 170 -15.94 8.19 4.08
N CYS A 171 -16.21 7.75 2.86
CA CYS A 171 -15.75 8.43 1.67
C CYS A 171 -16.33 9.85 1.63
N GLY A 172 -15.49 10.84 1.33
CA GLY A 172 -15.83 12.26 1.39
C GLY A 172 -15.71 12.90 2.77
N ALA A 173 -15.43 12.14 3.83
CA ALA A 173 -15.15 12.69 5.15
C ALA A 173 -13.82 13.47 5.17
N SER A 174 -13.75 14.48 6.04
CA SER A 174 -12.51 15.19 6.33
C SER A 174 -11.79 14.51 7.49
N VAL A 175 -10.49 14.25 7.32
CA VAL A 175 -9.64 13.66 8.34
C VAL A 175 -8.38 14.50 8.55
N ARG A 176 -7.76 14.35 9.71
CA ARG A 176 -6.38 14.75 9.96
C ARG A 176 -5.51 13.50 10.10
N LEU A 177 -4.30 13.58 9.56
CA LEU A 177 -3.29 12.53 9.68
C LEU A 177 -2.18 13.04 10.58
N GLU A 178 -2.10 12.50 11.79
CA GLU A 178 -1.08 12.88 12.77
C GLU A 178 0.10 11.89 12.72
N HIS A 179 1.30 12.37 12.41
CA HIS A 179 2.51 11.57 12.45
C HIS A 179 2.81 11.12 13.88
N ILE A 180 2.86 9.81 14.11
CA ILE A 180 2.90 9.26 15.48
C ILE A 180 4.15 9.71 16.25
N GLN A 181 5.31 9.69 15.60
CA GLN A 181 6.58 9.96 16.28
C GLN A 181 6.77 11.42 16.65
N THR A 182 6.36 12.35 15.76
CA THR A 182 6.57 13.79 15.97
C THR A 182 5.34 14.52 16.46
N ARG A 183 4.17 13.85 16.48
CA ARG A 183 2.87 14.39 16.90
C ARG A 183 2.48 15.66 16.12
N ARG A 184 2.84 15.68 14.83
CA ARG A 184 2.55 16.75 13.87
C ARG A 184 1.56 16.27 12.83
N ASN A 185 0.71 17.16 12.35
CA ASN A 185 -0.31 16.87 11.36
C ASN A 185 0.24 17.02 9.94
N LEU A 186 -0.21 16.18 9.01
CA LEU A 186 0.01 16.36 7.58
C LEU A 186 -0.64 17.67 7.13
N HIS A 187 0.16 18.57 6.56
CA HIS A 187 -0.20 19.95 6.32
C HIS A 187 0.14 20.38 4.90
N THR A 188 -0.66 21.27 4.31
CA THR A 188 -0.31 21.92 3.05
C THR A 188 -0.82 23.34 2.97
N HIS A 189 -0.06 24.20 2.31
CA HIS A 189 -0.24 25.65 2.31
C HIS A 189 0.33 26.29 1.04
N ASN A 190 0.21 27.60 0.91
CA ASN A 190 0.63 28.35 -0.28
C ASN A 190 2.15 28.58 -0.36
N PHE A 191 2.94 27.54 -0.10
CA PHE A 191 4.39 27.49 -0.36
C PHE A 191 4.68 26.53 -1.51
N LYS A 192 5.75 26.77 -2.26
CA LYS A 192 6.15 25.89 -3.37
C LYS A 192 6.85 24.64 -2.84
N ALA A 193 6.59 23.49 -3.46
CA ALA A 193 7.28 22.26 -3.11
C ALA A 193 8.80 22.35 -3.38
N PRO A 194 9.66 21.65 -2.60
CA PRO A 194 11.12 21.81 -2.65
C PRO A 194 11.78 21.48 -3.99
N LEU A 195 11.33 20.43 -4.68
CA LEU A 195 11.85 19.99 -5.98
C LEU A 195 10.90 20.43 -7.10
N THR A 196 9.59 20.24 -6.94
CA THR A 196 8.60 20.53 -7.99
C THR A 196 7.91 21.86 -7.79
N SER A 197 8.54 22.94 -8.24
CA SER A 197 8.07 24.34 -8.03
C SER A 197 6.65 24.71 -8.50
N LYS A 198 5.99 23.85 -9.29
CA LYS A 198 4.59 24.01 -9.74
C LYS A 198 3.57 23.47 -8.73
N HIS A 199 4.02 22.65 -7.78
CA HIS A 199 3.21 22.02 -6.75
C HIS A 199 3.27 22.82 -5.44
N LEU A 200 2.33 22.57 -4.55
CA LEU A 200 2.38 23.10 -3.19
C LEU A 200 3.19 22.19 -2.27
N GLU A 201 3.86 22.81 -1.32
CA GLU A 201 4.59 22.14 -0.26
C GLU A 201 3.63 21.36 0.64
N VAL A 202 4.03 20.12 0.95
CA VAL A 202 3.42 19.30 1.99
C VAL A 202 4.43 19.12 3.10
N SER A 203 4.01 19.44 4.32
CA SER A 203 4.85 19.48 5.52
C SER A 203 4.15 18.79 6.69
N ALA A 204 4.86 18.65 7.80
CA ALA A 204 4.27 18.25 9.07
C ALA A 204 4.23 19.47 9.99
N PHE A 205 3.03 19.87 10.41
CA PHE A 205 2.77 21.10 11.16
C PHE A 205 2.07 20.83 12.50
N GLY A 206 1.99 21.84 13.36
CA GLY A 206 1.32 21.73 14.64
C GLY A 206 2.18 21.12 15.74
N VAL A 207 1.57 20.93 16.91
CA VAL A 207 2.21 20.36 18.11
C VAL A 207 1.19 19.48 18.83
N ALA A 208 1.59 18.27 19.21
CA ALA A 208 0.75 17.34 19.95
C ALA A 208 -0.57 16.97 19.25
N GLY A 209 -0.61 17.05 17.92
CA GLY A 209 -1.81 16.81 17.11
C GLY A 209 -2.76 18.01 16.99
N GLU A 210 -2.41 19.16 17.57
CA GLU A 210 -3.11 20.43 17.41
C GLU A 210 -2.52 21.19 16.23
N GLY A 211 -3.39 21.71 15.35
CA GLY A 211 -2.98 22.54 14.23
C GLY A 211 -4.15 23.36 13.70
N ASP A 212 -4.36 23.42 12.39
CA ASP A 212 -5.35 24.33 11.79
C ASP A 212 -6.11 23.72 10.59
N ALA A 213 -6.95 24.54 9.95
CA ALA A 213 -7.78 24.13 8.82
C ALA A 213 -6.98 23.58 7.62
N MET A 214 -5.68 23.87 7.51
CA MET A 214 -4.81 23.36 6.44
C MET A 214 -4.31 21.94 6.70
N ASP A 215 -4.58 21.39 7.90
CA ASP A 215 -4.31 19.99 8.25
C ASP A 215 -5.42 19.02 7.78
N SER A 216 -6.54 19.56 7.29
CA SER A 216 -7.72 18.78 6.93
C SER A 216 -7.66 18.26 5.51
N TRP A 217 -7.80 16.94 5.36
CA TRP A 217 -7.79 16.23 4.08
C TRP A 217 -9.09 15.47 3.88
N VAL A 218 -9.73 15.68 2.74
CA VAL A 218 -10.92 14.95 2.30
C VAL A 218 -10.49 13.63 1.65
N VAL A 219 -11.04 12.52 2.15
CA VAL A 219 -10.80 11.18 1.60
C VAL A 219 -11.67 10.95 0.37
N GLU A 220 -11.06 10.79 -0.80
CA GLU A 220 -11.76 10.53 -2.07
C GLU A 220 -11.53 9.10 -2.53
N CYS A 221 -12.46 8.21 -2.19
CA CYS A 221 -12.45 6.82 -2.61
C CYS A 221 -12.57 6.67 -4.13
N GLN A 222 -11.89 5.67 -4.69
CA GLN A 222 -11.89 5.39 -6.12
C GLN A 222 -12.81 4.20 -6.44
N GLU A 223 -14.12 4.39 -6.24
CA GLU A 223 -15.18 3.36 -6.31
C GLU A 223 -15.11 2.49 -7.58
N ASN A 224 -14.86 3.09 -8.74
CA ASN A 224 -14.78 2.37 -10.03
C ASN A 224 -13.60 1.39 -10.17
N MET A 225 -12.63 1.41 -9.24
CA MET A 225 -11.46 0.54 -9.22
C MET A 225 -11.53 -0.56 -8.14
N GLN A 226 -12.65 -0.64 -7.40
CA GLN A 226 -12.85 -1.53 -6.25
C GLN A 226 -13.72 -2.76 -6.59
N CYS A 227 -14.12 -2.92 -7.86
CA CYS A 227 -15.02 -4.00 -8.28
C CYS A 227 -14.23 -5.22 -8.76
N THR A 228 -14.45 -6.37 -8.11
CA THR A 228 -13.85 -7.66 -8.48
C THR A 228 -14.44 -8.24 -9.77
N ALA A 229 -15.62 -7.77 -10.20
CA ALA A 229 -16.27 -8.08 -11.47
C ALA A 229 -17.15 -6.90 -11.93
N ALA A 230 -17.37 -6.79 -13.24
CA ALA A 230 -18.37 -5.88 -13.80
C ALA A 230 -19.74 -6.21 -13.18
N ASP A 231 -20.37 -5.23 -12.52
CA ASP A 231 -21.69 -5.28 -11.90
C ASP A 231 -21.80 -5.82 -10.45
N GLN A 232 -20.69 -6.03 -9.72
CA GLN A 232 -20.71 -6.29 -8.27
C GLN A 232 -19.75 -5.35 -7.51
N CYS A 233 -20.03 -4.05 -7.60
CA CYS A 233 -19.38 -3.08 -6.74
C CYS A 233 -20.23 -2.96 -5.46
N GLU A 234 -19.91 -3.72 -4.41
CA GLU A 234 -20.44 -3.41 -3.08
C GLU A 234 -19.77 -2.12 -2.60
N ASP A 235 -20.38 -0.98 -2.90
CA ASP A 235 -19.94 0.31 -2.37
C ASP A 235 -20.79 0.66 -1.15
N ASP A 236 -20.20 0.50 0.03
CA ASP A 236 -20.79 0.91 1.30
C ASP A 236 -20.51 2.39 1.61
N GLY A 237 -19.79 3.10 0.73
CA GLY A 237 -19.40 4.49 0.89
C GLY A 237 -18.36 4.69 1.99
N LEU A 238 -17.65 3.65 2.40
CA LEU A 238 -16.65 3.68 3.47
C LEU A 238 -15.22 3.53 2.92
N TRP A 239 -14.25 4.09 3.63
CA TRP A 239 -12.85 3.96 3.29
C TRP A 239 -12.37 2.54 3.60
N LYS A 240 -12.41 1.68 2.59
CA LYS A 240 -11.95 0.30 2.69
C LYS A 240 -10.43 0.19 2.74
N ARG A 241 -9.95 -0.72 3.59
CA ARG A 241 -8.54 -1.08 3.70
C ARG A 241 -8.06 -1.69 2.39
N GLY A 242 -6.86 -1.31 1.96
CA GLY A 242 -6.25 -1.80 0.72
C GLY A 242 -6.83 -1.20 -0.56
N GLU A 243 -7.94 -0.46 -0.49
CA GLU A 243 -8.55 0.22 -1.62
C GLU A 243 -7.91 1.58 -1.92
N LEU A 244 -7.97 1.96 -3.20
CA LEU A 244 -7.38 3.20 -3.68
C LEU A 244 -8.21 4.41 -3.26
N VAL A 245 -7.51 5.41 -2.75
CA VAL A 245 -8.04 6.72 -2.38
C VAL A 245 -7.15 7.83 -2.91
N ARG A 246 -7.70 9.03 -2.98
CA ARG A 246 -6.94 10.28 -3.06
C ARG A 246 -7.22 11.10 -1.81
N LEU A 247 -6.23 11.86 -1.37
CA LEU A 247 -6.41 12.81 -0.27
C LEU A 247 -6.38 14.21 -0.84
N ARG A 248 -7.50 14.93 -0.76
CA ARG A 248 -7.61 16.33 -1.20
C ARG A 248 -7.57 17.26 -0.01
N SER A 249 -6.63 18.19 0.03
CA SER A 249 -6.64 19.23 1.06
C SER A 249 -7.93 20.04 1.00
N ARG A 250 -8.60 20.19 2.14
CA ARG A 250 -9.83 20.97 2.27
C ARG A 250 -9.58 22.46 2.02
N ALA A 251 -8.41 22.96 2.43
CA ALA A 251 -8.06 24.38 2.32
C ALA A 251 -7.61 24.78 0.90
N THR A 252 -6.77 23.97 0.25
CA THR A 252 -6.17 24.32 -1.06
C THR A 252 -6.84 23.63 -2.25
N ASN A 253 -7.71 22.65 -2.01
CA ASN A 253 -8.29 21.76 -3.03
C ASN A 253 -7.25 20.99 -3.86
N GLN A 254 -6.02 20.85 -3.36
CA GLN A 254 -4.97 20.09 -4.03
C GLN A 254 -4.87 18.66 -3.48
N LEU A 255 -4.48 17.74 -4.35
CA LEU A 255 -4.35 16.32 -4.09
C LEU A 255 -2.92 15.99 -3.66
N LEU A 256 -2.80 15.15 -2.63
CA LEU A 256 -1.53 14.59 -2.18
C LEU A 256 -0.91 13.73 -3.29
N LEU A 257 0.33 14.03 -3.62
CA LEU A 257 1.08 13.40 -4.71
C LEU A 257 2.50 13.05 -4.26
N THR A 258 3.03 11.96 -4.80
CA THR A 258 4.46 11.72 -4.88
C THR A 258 4.82 11.13 -6.24
N SER A 259 6.08 11.22 -6.66
CA SER A 259 6.51 10.72 -7.96
C SER A 259 7.95 10.22 -7.91
N ALA A 260 8.22 9.12 -8.60
CA ALA A 260 9.58 8.59 -8.75
C ALA A 260 10.53 9.54 -9.49
N LEU A 261 9.99 10.53 -10.21
CA LEU A 261 10.76 11.57 -10.89
C LEU A 261 11.24 12.68 -9.96
N ALA A 262 10.59 12.87 -8.81
CA ALA A 262 10.92 13.87 -7.82
C ALA A 262 11.55 13.19 -6.59
N ARG A 263 12.78 12.68 -6.76
CA ARG A 263 13.52 11.96 -5.71
C ARG A 263 14.68 12.81 -5.21
N PHE A 264 14.86 12.88 -3.89
CA PHE A 264 16.01 13.54 -3.31
C PHE A 264 17.27 12.70 -3.59
N ASP A 265 18.29 13.33 -4.14
CA ASP A 265 19.58 12.72 -4.44
C ASP A 265 20.73 13.73 -4.24
N ASP A 266 21.98 13.30 -4.42
CA ASP A 266 23.12 14.19 -4.23
C ASP A 266 23.21 15.33 -5.27
N SER A 267 22.43 15.28 -6.36
CA SER A 267 22.38 16.34 -7.36
C SER A 267 21.49 17.50 -6.93
N ASN A 268 20.39 17.23 -6.22
CA ASN A 268 19.42 18.23 -5.77
C ASN A 268 19.49 18.54 -4.27
N CYS A 269 19.92 17.57 -3.45
CA CYS A 269 20.14 17.71 -2.02
C CYS A 269 21.50 17.07 -1.65
N PRO A 270 22.62 17.78 -1.86
CA PRO A 270 23.95 17.25 -1.58
C PRO A 270 24.15 16.94 -0.09
N ARG A 271 24.52 15.69 0.25
CA ARG A 271 24.72 15.23 1.66
C ARG A 271 23.47 15.36 2.53
N CYS A 272 22.31 15.17 1.92
CA CYS A 272 21.03 15.29 2.56
C CYS A 272 20.66 14.01 3.30
N PRO A 273 20.16 14.08 4.54
CA PRO A 273 19.79 12.90 5.33
C PRO A 273 18.60 12.12 4.75
N ILE A 274 17.90 12.69 3.77
CA ILE A 274 16.73 12.12 3.09
C ILE A 274 17.02 11.68 1.65
N ASN A 275 18.31 11.53 1.28
CA ASN A 275 18.71 11.00 -0.03
C ASN A 275 18.04 9.63 -0.26
N GLY A 276 17.47 9.45 -1.45
CA GLY A 276 16.72 8.27 -1.84
C GLY A 276 15.22 8.33 -1.53
N GLN A 277 14.74 9.33 -0.78
CA GLN A 277 13.31 9.52 -0.51
C GLN A 277 12.64 10.31 -1.64
N GLN A 278 11.33 10.13 -1.83
CA GLN A 278 10.56 10.90 -2.82
C GLN A 278 9.94 12.14 -2.19
N GLU A 279 9.88 13.23 -2.95
CA GLU A 279 9.12 14.43 -2.60
C GLU A 279 7.63 14.07 -2.48
N VAL A 280 7.03 14.51 -1.38
CA VAL A 280 5.56 14.56 -1.25
C VAL A 280 5.15 16.01 -1.43
N SER A 281 4.20 16.24 -2.32
CA SER A 281 3.71 17.57 -2.68
C SER A 281 2.21 17.53 -2.96
N ALA A 282 1.58 18.69 -3.12
CA ALA A 282 0.18 18.76 -3.50
C ALA A 282 0.01 19.37 -4.90
N THR A 283 -0.93 18.83 -5.68
CA THR A 283 -1.20 19.27 -7.06
C THR A 283 -2.69 19.41 -7.33
N SER A 284 -3.08 20.25 -8.29
CA SER A 284 -4.46 20.31 -8.76
C SER A 284 -4.79 19.22 -9.80
N ALA A 285 -3.78 18.57 -10.37
CA ALA A 285 -3.96 17.57 -11.41
C ALA A 285 -4.31 16.19 -10.81
N ARG A 286 -5.33 15.52 -11.38
CA ARG A 286 -5.63 14.12 -11.08
C ARG A 286 -4.80 13.22 -12.00
N SER A 287 -4.00 12.35 -11.40
CA SER A 287 -3.17 11.36 -12.11
C SER A 287 -3.01 10.08 -11.28
N ASP A 288 -2.30 9.09 -11.81
CA ASP A 288 -1.97 7.87 -11.06
C ASP A 288 -1.00 8.15 -9.90
N ASP A 289 -0.18 9.19 -10.00
CA ASP A 289 0.75 9.67 -8.95
C ASP A 289 0.03 10.31 -7.73
N THR A 290 -1.30 10.44 -7.79
CA THR A 290 -2.14 10.91 -6.67
C THR A 290 -2.85 9.78 -5.94
N LEU A 291 -2.63 8.53 -6.35
CA LEU A 291 -3.32 7.36 -5.79
C LEU A 291 -2.54 6.78 -4.63
N TRP A 292 -3.26 6.55 -3.53
CA TRP A 292 -2.75 5.98 -2.30
C TRP A 292 -3.68 4.89 -1.80
N PHE A 293 -3.19 4.00 -0.95
CA PHE A 293 -4.04 3.06 -0.22
C PHE A 293 -3.49 2.84 1.19
N ALA A 294 -4.39 2.47 2.11
CA ALA A 294 -4.04 2.08 3.47
C ALA A 294 -4.20 0.56 3.59
N GLY A 295 -3.13 -0.20 3.33
CA GLY A 295 -3.13 -1.67 3.44
C GLY A 295 -2.39 -2.18 4.68
N GLU A 296 -1.48 -1.37 5.22
CA GLU A 296 -0.58 -1.68 6.32
C GLU A 296 -0.92 -0.77 7.50
N GLY A 297 -0.96 -1.31 8.72
CA GLY A 297 -1.32 -0.53 9.90
C GLY A 297 -1.83 -1.35 11.07
N ILE A 298 -2.19 -0.64 12.13
CA ILE A 298 -2.92 -1.14 13.28
C ILE A 298 -4.32 -0.54 13.19
N TYR A 299 -5.29 -1.39 12.90
CA TYR A 299 -6.69 -1.00 12.74
C TYR A 299 -7.46 -1.27 14.03
N VAL A 300 -8.29 -0.31 14.43
CA VAL A 300 -9.13 -0.42 15.62
C VAL A 300 -10.57 -0.65 15.19
N THR A 301 -11.31 -1.52 15.88
CA THR A 301 -12.73 -1.77 15.62
C THR A 301 -13.52 -1.49 16.89
N GLU A 302 -14.82 -1.27 16.74
CA GLU A 302 -15.78 -1.24 17.86
C GLU A 302 -15.89 -2.61 18.56
#